data_AF-A0A7C4BQT8-F1
#
_entry.id   AF-A0A7C4BQT8-F1
#
_cell.length_a   1.000
_cell.length_b   1.000
_cell.length_c   1.000
_cell.angle_alpha   90.00
_cell.angle_beta   90.00
_cell.angle_gamma   90.00
#
_symmetry.space_group_name_H-M   'P 1'
#
loop_
_entity.id
_entity.type
_entity.pdbx_description
1 polymer ?
#
loop_
_entity_poly.entity_id
_entity_poly.type
_entity_poly.pdbx_seq_one_letter_code
_entity_poly.pdbx_strand_id
1 'polypeptide(L)'
;MEILFHPHALDRMSERGTTEDEVRRAIEFGGQFLARFGRTGFRRNFTFDSQWHEKYYHTKQLEIYAVKEDDHWLVITVITKYF
;
A
#
# COMPACT_ATOMS: atom_id res chain seq x y z
N MET A 1 13.15 9.00 5.66
CA MET A 1 12.85 8.83 4.22
C MET A 1 11.46 9.35 3.98
N GLU A 2 11.31 10.32 3.08
CA GLU A 2 10.01 10.92 2.77
C GLU A 2 9.18 10.00 1.87
N ILE A 3 7.87 9.97 2.09
CA ILE A 3 6.90 9.20 1.31
C ILE A 3 5.80 10.17 0.90
N LEU A 4 5.67 10.36 -0.41
CA LEU A 4 4.68 11.21 -1.04
C LEU A 4 3.63 10.35 -1.75
N PHE A 5 2.42 10.88 -1.88
CA PHE A 5 1.31 10.20 -2.51
C PHE A 5 0.86 10.95 -3.75
N HIS A 6 0.86 10.28 -4.88
CA HIS A 6 0.20 10.80 -6.06
C HIS A 6 -1.31 10.93 -5.78
N PRO A 7 -2.03 11.95 -6.29
CA PRO A 7 -3.47 12.11 -6.05
C PRO A 7 -4.29 10.85 -6.37
N HIS A 8 -3.98 10.19 -7.49
CA HIS A 8 -4.56 8.89 -7.84
C HIS A 8 -4.39 7.82 -6.75
N ALA A 9 -3.25 7.78 -6.05
CA ALA A 9 -3.02 6.82 -4.98
C ALA A 9 -3.91 7.12 -3.78
N LEU A 10 -4.10 8.39 -3.42
CA LEU A 10 -4.99 8.82 -2.34
C LEU A 10 -6.44 8.37 -2.61
N ASP A 11 -6.93 8.56 -3.83
CA ASP A 11 -8.26 8.10 -4.25
C ASP A 11 -8.38 6.58 -4.08
N ARG A 12 -7.40 5.81 -4.59
CA ARG A 12 -7.40 4.34 -4.47
C ARG A 12 -7.30 3.87 -3.03
N MET A 13 -6.57 4.56 -2.18
CA MET A 13 -6.44 4.22 -0.76
C MET A 13 -7.78 4.38 -0.05
N SER A 14 -8.47 5.50 -0.28
CA SER A 14 -9.79 5.75 0.28
C SER A 14 -10.81 4.72 -0.18
N GLU A 15 -10.87 4.42 -1.48
CA GLU A 15 -11.76 3.40 -2.04
C GLU A 15 -11.51 1.98 -1.49
N ARG A 16 -10.29 1.70 -1.03
CA ARG A 16 -9.82 0.35 -0.65
C ARG A 16 -9.55 0.20 0.84
N GLY A 17 -10.06 1.11 1.67
CA GLY A 17 -9.94 1.00 3.14
C GLY A 17 -8.50 0.97 3.63
N THR A 18 -7.63 1.79 3.01
CA THR A 18 -6.20 1.82 3.29
C THR A 18 -5.78 3.18 3.81
N THR A 19 -4.98 3.18 4.88
CA THR A 19 -4.48 4.40 5.53
C THR A 19 -3.05 4.73 5.10
N GLU A 20 -2.67 6.01 5.21
CA GLU A 20 -1.28 6.42 4.97
C GLU A 20 -0.30 5.69 5.88
N ASP A 21 -0.64 5.50 7.16
CA ASP A 21 0.22 4.81 8.12
C ASP A 21 0.50 3.35 7.73
N GLU A 22 -0.49 2.65 7.19
CA GLU A 22 -0.29 1.29 6.67
C GLU A 22 0.62 1.29 5.45
N VAL A 23 0.47 2.28 4.57
CA VAL A 23 1.37 2.44 3.41
C VAL A 23 2.79 2.71 3.86
N ARG A 24 3.00 3.63 4.80
CA ARG A 24 4.32 3.94 5.36
C ARG A 24 4.96 2.70 6.00
N ARG A 25 4.20 1.99 6.85
CA ARG A 25 4.67 0.73 7.48
C ARG A 25 5.01 -0.37 6.46
N ALA A 26 4.27 -0.46 5.36
CA ALA A 26 4.53 -1.43 4.32
C ALA A 26 5.74 -1.06 3.46
N ILE A 27 6.02 0.23 3.24
CA ILE A 27 7.26 0.67 2.58
C ILE A 27 8.47 0.46 3.49
N GLU A 28 8.33 0.72 4.78
CA GLU A 28 9.45 0.64 5.75
C GLU A 28 9.78 -0.80 6.16
N PHE A 29 8.76 -1.63 6.39
CA PHE A 29 8.92 -2.97 6.97
C PHE A 29 8.31 -4.09 6.12
N GLY A 30 7.76 -3.78 4.94
CA GLY A 30 7.21 -4.78 4.03
C GLY A 30 8.29 -5.46 3.19
N GLY A 31 7.91 -6.55 2.52
CA GLY A 31 8.75 -7.19 1.53
C GLY A 31 8.80 -6.37 0.25
N GLN A 32 10.00 -6.05 -0.23
CA GLN A 32 10.20 -5.35 -1.49
C GLN A 32 10.25 -6.35 -2.66
N PHE A 33 9.70 -5.97 -3.82
CA PHE A 33 9.78 -6.75 -5.06
C PHE A 33 9.88 -5.84 -6.30
N LEU A 34 10.43 -6.35 -7.39
CA LEU A 34 10.46 -5.63 -8.66
C LEU A 34 9.07 -5.63 -9.29
N ALA A 35 8.59 -4.45 -9.66
CA ALA A 35 7.33 -4.28 -10.38
C ALA A 35 7.56 -3.84 -11.83
N ARG A 36 6.50 -3.89 -12.64
CA ARG A 36 6.55 -3.48 -14.05
C ARG A 36 6.87 -1.98 -14.17
N PHE A 37 7.46 -1.61 -15.30
CA PHE A 37 7.76 -0.22 -15.67
C PHE A 37 8.75 0.48 -14.72
N GLY A 38 9.74 -0.26 -14.21
CA GLY A 38 10.80 0.30 -13.33
C GLY A 38 10.30 0.70 -11.94
N ARG A 39 9.10 0.26 -11.55
CA ARG A 39 8.53 0.55 -10.23
C ARG A 39 9.04 -0.44 -9.19
N THR A 40 9.03 -0.01 -7.95
CA THR A 40 9.26 -0.87 -6.79
C THR A 40 7.92 -1.22 -6.15
N GLY A 41 7.72 -2.50 -5.92
CA GLY A 41 6.59 -3.04 -5.18
C GLY A 41 6.94 -3.25 -3.71
N PHE A 42 6.00 -2.96 -2.82
CA PHE A 42 6.08 -3.31 -1.40
C PHE A 42 4.85 -4.12 -1.02
N ARG A 43 5.04 -5.22 -0.29
CA ARG A 43 3.94 -6.06 0.20
C ARG A 43 4.03 -6.26 1.70
N ARG A 44 2.91 -6.07 2.40
CA ARG A 44 2.81 -6.36 3.83
C ARG A 44 1.40 -6.82 4.21
N ASN A 45 1.33 -7.79 5.10
CA ASN A 45 0.09 -8.23 5.73
C ASN A 45 -0.09 -7.51 7.08
N PHE A 46 -1.33 -7.14 7.37
CA PHE A 46 -1.77 -6.58 8.64
C PHE A 46 -2.88 -7.44 9.21
N THR A 47 -2.87 -7.61 10.52
CA THR A 47 -4.06 -8.04 11.26
C THR A 47 -5.15 -7.01 11.03
N PHE A 48 -6.32 -7.45 10.57
CA PHE A 48 -7.46 -6.59 10.28
C PHE A 48 -8.62 -6.84 11.23
N ASP A 49 -8.96 -8.12 11.46
CA ASP A 49 -10.00 -8.58 12.38
C ASP A 49 -11.26 -7.70 12.39
N SER A 50 -11.76 -7.41 11.19
CA SER A 50 -12.87 -6.47 10.98
C SER A 50 -13.64 -6.81 9.70
N GLN A 51 -14.73 -6.07 9.46
CA GLN A 51 -15.57 -6.23 8.29
C GLN A 51 -15.14 -5.29 7.15
N TRP A 52 -15.19 -5.82 5.93
CA TRP A 52 -15.06 -5.05 4.69
C TRP A 52 -16.18 -5.49 3.74
N HIS A 53 -17.03 -4.55 3.30
CA HIS A 53 -18.25 -4.84 2.54
C HIS A 53 -19.05 -6.04 3.10
N GLU A 54 -19.45 -5.94 4.37
CA GLU A 54 -20.31 -6.93 5.08
C GLU A 54 -19.68 -8.32 5.29
N LYS A 55 -18.42 -8.54 4.87
CA LYS A 55 -17.69 -9.78 5.10
C LYS A 55 -16.56 -9.55 6.09
N TYR A 56 -16.42 -10.48 7.04
CA TYR A 56 -15.33 -10.47 8.03
C TYR A 56 -14.04 -11.04 7.42
N TYR A 57 -12.92 -10.39 7.72
CA TYR A 57 -11.60 -10.80 7.28
C TYR A 57 -10.59 -10.70 8.43
N HIS A 58 -9.69 -11.67 8.52
CA HIS A 58 -8.64 -11.66 9.53
C HIS A 58 -7.43 -10.86 9.08
N THR A 59 -7.13 -10.92 7.77
CA THR A 59 -5.90 -10.32 7.22
C THR A 59 -6.23 -9.31 6.13
N LYS A 60 -5.57 -8.16 6.20
CA LYS A 60 -5.50 -7.17 5.12
C LYS A 60 -4.09 -7.13 4.56
N GLN A 61 -3.92 -7.44 3.28
CA GLN A 61 -2.64 -7.33 2.59
C GLN A 61 -2.63 -6.07 1.72
N LEU A 62 -1.58 -5.28 1.85
CA LEU A 62 -1.30 -4.15 0.97
C LEU A 62 -0.22 -4.54 -0.03
N GLU A 63 -0.41 -4.13 -1.28
CA GLU A 63 0.59 -4.09 -2.34
C GLU A 63 0.71 -2.67 -2.86
N ILE A 64 1.86 -2.05 -2.63
CA ILE A 64 2.12 -0.66 -2.97
C ILE A 64 3.08 -0.62 -4.13
N TYR A 65 2.78 0.22 -5.12
CA TYR A 65 3.64 0.44 -6.26
C TYR A 65 4.13 1.89 -6.22
N ALA A 66 5.43 2.05 -6.06
CA ALA A 66 6.07 3.35 -5.92
C ALA A 66 7.26 3.49 -6.87
N VAL A 67 7.60 4.74 -7.18
CA VAL A 67 8.82 5.13 -7.89
C VAL A 67 9.76 5.79 -6.88
N LYS A 68 11.06 5.48 -6.95
CA LYS A 68 12.07 6.18 -6.18
C LYS A 68 12.46 7.43 -6.95
N GLU A 69 12.20 8.60 -6.38
CA GLU A 69 12.60 9.89 -6.93
C GLU A 69 13.52 10.56 -5.91
N ASP A 70 14.78 10.76 -6.27
CA ASP A 70 15.84 11.25 -5.38
C ASP A 70 15.81 10.53 -4.00
N ASP A 71 15.55 11.27 -2.93
CA ASP A 71 15.51 10.75 -1.55
C ASP A 71 14.11 10.32 -1.07
N HIS A 72 13.07 10.41 -1.91
CA HIS A 72 11.69 10.11 -1.53
C HIS A 72 11.08 8.96 -2.35
N TRP A 73 10.02 8.35 -1.81
CA TRP A 73 9.17 7.41 -2.54
C TRP A 73 7.90 8.12 -2.97
N LEU A 74 7.61 8.10 -4.27
CA LEU A 74 6.33 8.54 -4.80
C LEU A 74 5.41 7.34 -5.00
N VAL A 75 4.35 7.25 -4.19
CA VAL A 75 3.35 6.18 -4.28
C VAL A 75 2.40 6.46 -5.45
N ILE A 76 2.34 5.53 -6.40
CA ILE A 76 1.53 5.65 -7.62
C ILE A 76 0.18 4.97 -7.45
N THR A 77 0.14 3.79 -6.84
CA THR A 77 -1.11 3.07 -6.56
C THR A 77 -0.93 2.06 -5.43
N VAL A 78 -2.03 1.72 -4.77
CA VAL A 78 -2.09 0.77 -3.65
C VAL A 78 -3.21 -0.22 -3.91
N ILE A 79 -2.90 -1.51 -3.95
CA ILE A 79 -3.87 -2.61 -4.01
C ILE A 79 -4.05 -3.18 -2.61
N THR A 80 -5.30 -3.43 -2.24
CA THR A 80 -5.66 -3.98 -0.92
C THR A 80 -6.44 -5.26 -1.13
N LYS A 81 -6.00 -6.34 -0.49
CA LYS A 81 -6.62 -7.66 -0.54
C LYS A 81 -7.02 -8.05 0.88
N TYR A 82 -8.21 -8.60 1.00
CA TYR A 82 -8.77 -9.06 2.26
C TYR A 82 -8.91 -10.58 2.23
N PHE A 83 -8.44 -11.26 3.28
CA PHE A 83 -8.40 -12.71 3.42
C PHE A 83 -9.06 -13.17 4.72
#